data_AF-A0A150GZF9-F1
#
_entry.id   AF-A0A150GZF9-F1
#
_cell.length_a   1.000
_cell.length_b   1.000
_cell.length_c   1.000
_cell.angle_alpha   90.00
_cell.angle_beta   90.00
_cell.angle_gamma   90.00
#
_symmetry.space_group_name_H-M   'P 1'
#
loop_
_entity.id
_entity.type
_entity.pdbx_description
1 polymer ?
#
loop_
_entity_poly.entity_id
_entity_poly.type
_entity_poly.pdbx_seq_one_letter_code
_entity_poly.pdbx_strand_id
1 'polypeptide(L)'
;MLSDKNTPVRDVNGFRKILLTLTATAVADPTEPIQSSVKVLSDRTIKYKYLNPNLLFVATGLLAGSDAEDLSAEVTIHLIDLVTGRILHRQSHAGAQGPVTAVLTENTILYFYRDVESGRHVACSMELYDATPGREFSVLDYLFNPNSTQPVSSFNPSPVEVLTQSFFTRVVPLAAAVTRTEQGITSKQVLLVTNTDQVYAMDRRFVDPRRPKKQKLTQEEMEEGLVPYQDTLPLSPLSFATLDKQVMGIRAVNVEATRLESTCLVFVYGVDLYFTRLAPAKGFDSLEDDFNYALLLAALLGLVGGSLIMGYMAKKNSLKEKWK
;
A
#
# COMPACT_ATOMS: atom_id res chain seq x y z
N MET A 1 35.24 18.62 -39.44
CA MET A 1 34.77 18.18 -40.77
C MET A 1 34.45 16.69 -40.66
N LEU A 2 33.21 16.39 -40.27
CA LEU A 2 32.13 15.94 -41.17
C LEU A 2 32.30 14.47 -41.59
N SER A 3 31.55 13.56 -40.95
CA SER A 3 30.25 13.16 -41.49
C SER A 3 29.67 12.04 -40.64
N ASP A 4 28.58 12.35 -39.94
CA ASP A 4 27.53 11.41 -39.59
C ASP A 4 27.18 10.51 -40.77
N LYS A 5 26.99 9.21 -40.48
CA LYS A 5 26.08 8.34 -41.23
C LYS A 5 25.31 7.46 -40.25
N ASN A 6 24.46 8.10 -39.44
CA ASN A 6 23.25 7.47 -38.96
C ASN A 6 22.28 7.36 -40.14
N THR A 7 22.41 6.30 -40.93
CA THR A 7 21.45 5.98 -41.99
C THR A 7 20.18 5.42 -41.36
N PRO A 8 19.01 6.06 -41.52
CA PRO A 8 17.76 5.45 -41.11
C PRO A 8 17.47 4.27 -42.06
N VAL A 9 17.37 3.07 -41.48
CA VAL A 9 16.86 1.89 -42.20
C VAL A 9 15.41 2.21 -42.59
N ARG A 10 15.19 2.50 -43.88
CA ARG A 10 13.85 2.62 -44.45
C ARG A 10 13.26 1.21 -44.59
N ASP A 11 12.35 0.85 -43.68
CA ASP A 11 11.48 -0.32 -43.84
C ASP A 11 10.49 -0.04 -44.98
N VAL A 12 10.37 -0.98 -45.93
CA VAL A 12 9.66 -0.84 -47.22
C VAL A 12 8.13 -1.03 -47.08
N ASN A 13 7.63 -1.22 -45.87
CA ASN A 13 6.19 -1.26 -45.57
C ASN A 13 5.90 -0.11 -44.62
N GLY A 14 4.96 0.78 -44.96
CA GLY A 14 4.62 2.02 -44.24
C GLY A 14 4.10 1.88 -42.80
N PHE A 15 4.47 0.83 -42.08
CA PHE A 15 4.32 0.72 -40.64
C PHE A 15 5.47 1.47 -39.97
N ARG A 16 5.19 2.64 -39.39
CA ARG A 16 6.06 3.21 -38.36
C ARG A 16 6.19 2.15 -37.25
N LYS A 17 7.36 1.53 -37.08
CA LYS A 17 7.69 0.79 -35.86
C LYS A 17 7.64 1.80 -34.71
N ILE A 18 6.55 1.79 -33.95
CA ILE A 18 6.47 2.54 -32.70
C ILE A 18 7.42 1.83 -31.74
N LEU A 19 8.57 2.46 -31.47
CA LEU A 19 9.59 1.91 -30.59
C LEU A 19 9.14 2.13 -29.14
N LEU A 20 8.31 1.22 -28.64
CA LEU A 20 7.89 1.22 -27.24
C LEU A 20 9.09 0.83 -26.38
N THR A 21 9.40 1.68 -25.40
CA THR A 21 10.50 1.44 -24.46
C THR A 21 9.94 0.99 -23.11
N LEU A 22 10.62 0.07 -22.45
CA LEU A 22 10.31 -0.33 -21.09
C LEU A 22 10.72 0.81 -20.15
N THR A 23 9.74 1.39 -19.44
CA THR A 23 9.96 2.54 -18.55
C THR A 23 10.10 2.13 -17.10
N ALA A 24 9.37 1.09 -16.65
CA ALA A 24 9.45 0.59 -15.28
C ALA A 24 9.01 -0.87 -15.18
N THR A 25 9.52 -1.54 -14.15
CA THR A 25 9.09 -2.87 -13.72
C THR A 25 8.95 -2.93 -12.22
N ALA A 26 7.98 -3.70 -11.72
CA ALA A 26 7.86 -4.02 -10.31
C ALA A 26 7.45 -5.49 -10.13
N VAL A 27 7.95 -6.12 -9.07
CA VAL A 27 7.67 -7.51 -8.69
C VAL A 27 7.31 -7.54 -7.22
N ALA A 28 6.48 -8.49 -6.82
CA ALA A 28 6.14 -8.70 -5.41
C ALA A 28 7.37 -9.19 -4.65
N ASP A 29 7.52 -8.78 -3.40
CA ASP A 29 8.52 -9.37 -2.51
C ASP A 29 8.08 -10.80 -2.14
N PRO A 30 8.86 -11.84 -2.47
CA PRO A 30 8.49 -13.22 -2.19
C PRO A 30 8.45 -13.54 -0.67
N THR A 31 9.07 -12.69 0.15
CA THR A 31 9.11 -12.86 1.60
C THR A 31 8.04 -12.04 2.32
N GLU A 32 7.23 -11.27 1.59
CA GLU A 32 6.14 -10.47 2.16
C GLU A 32 5.11 -11.37 2.87
N PRO A 33 4.91 -11.22 4.19
CA PRO A 33 3.88 -11.96 4.89
C PRO A 33 2.50 -11.40 4.53
N ILE A 34 1.57 -12.31 4.25
CA ILE A 34 0.18 -11.99 3.93
C ILE A 34 -0.71 -12.65 4.97
N GLN A 35 -1.25 -11.86 5.90
CA GLN A 35 -2.10 -12.39 6.97
C GLN A 35 -3.46 -12.86 6.45
N SER A 36 -4.08 -12.08 5.56
CA SER A 36 -5.43 -12.34 5.07
C SER A 36 -5.44 -12.45 3.54
N SER A 37 -5.92 -13.60 3.06
CA SER A 37 -6.18 -13.87 1.64
C SER A 37 -7.51 -13.30 1.15
N VAL A 38 -8.32 -12.76 2.07
CA VAL A 38 -9.62 -12.17 1.78
C VAL A 38 -9.70 -10.71 2.25
N LYS A 39 -10.63 -9.97 1.67
CA LYS A 39 -11.02 -8.63 2.08
C LYS A 39 -12.52 -8.61 2.31
N VAL A 40 -12.94 -8.19 3.50
CA VAL A 40 -14.35 -7.94 3.82
C VAL A 40 -14.68 -6.53 3.33
N LEU A 41 -15.72 -6.41 2.52
CA LEU A 41 -16.23 -5.14 2.00
C LEU A 41 -17.25 -4.53 2.98
N SER A 42 -17.58 -3.26 2.77
CA SER A 42 -18.57 -2.52 3.55
C SER A 42 -19.94 -3.21 3.59
N ASP A 43 -20.38 -3.81 2.49
CA ASP A 43 -21.62 -4.57 2.40
C ASP A 43 -21.55 -5.97 3.04
N ARG A 44 -20.46 -6.26 3.77
CA ARG A 44 -20.13 -7.55 4.40
C ARG A 44 -19.93 -8.69 3.40
N THR A 45 -19.90 -8.40 2.11
CA THR A 45 -19.44 -9.37 1.12
C THR A 45 -17.93 -9.52 1.21
N ILE A 46 -17.44 -10.66 0.74
CA ILE A 46 -16.03 -11.03 0.87
C ILE A 46 -15.46 -11.23 -0.52
N LYS A 47 -14.34 -10.55 -0.80
CA LYS A 47 -13.57 -10.76 -2.01
C LYS A 47 -12.27 -11.49 -1.67
N TYR A 48 -11.94 -12.51 -2.43
CA TYR A 48 -10.63 -13.14 -2.39
C TYR A 48 -9.63 -12.26 -3.12
N LYS A 49 -8.52 -11.93 -2.45
CA LYS A 49 -7.41 -11.22 -3.06
C LYS A 49 -6.80 -12.12 -4.13
N TYR A 50 -6.47 -11.55 -5.29
CA TYR A 50 -5.71 -12.28 -6.29
C TYR A 50 -4.23 -12.23 -5.92
N LEU A 51 -3.72 -13.33 -5.36
CA LEU A 51 -2.34 -13.44 -4.88
C LEU A 51 -1.54 -14.32 -5.84
N ASN A 52 -0.71 -13.69 -6.68
CA ASN A 52 0.21 -14.40 -7.57
C ASN A 52 1.66 -13.93 -7.27
N PRO A 53 2.52 -14.80 -6.68
CA PRO A 53 3.91 -14.44 -6.39
C PRO A 53 4.75 -14.22 -7.66
N ASN A 54 4.29 -14.75 -8.81
CA ASN A 54 4.96 -14.63 -10.10
C ASN A 54 4.44 -13.45 -10.93
N LEU A 55 3.77 -12.48 -10.30
CA LEU A 55 3.23 -11.31 -10.97
C LEU A 55 4.33 -10.29 -11.27
N LEU A 56 4.47 -9.91 -12.54
CA LEU A 56 5.31 -8.83 -13.01
C LEU A 56 4.45 -7.66 -13.50
N PHE A 57 4.68 -6.49 -12.92
CA PHE A 57 4.23 -5.23 -13.49
C PHE A 57 5.26 -4.74 -14.51
N VAL A 58 4.81 -4.39 -15.71
CA VAL A 58 5.62 -3.76 -16.75
C VAL A 58 4.92 -2.51 -17.25
N ALA A 59 5.62 -1.37 -17.20
CA ALA A 59 5.20 -0.15 -17.88
C ALA A 59 6.02 0.03 -19.16
N THR A 60 5.32 0.32 -20.25
CA THR A 60 5.90 0.65 -21.54
C THR A 60 5.42 2.01 -21.97
N GLY A 61 6.27 2.78 -22.65
CA GLY A 61 5.90 4.08 -23.16
C GLY A 61 6.96 4.65 -24.08
N LEU A 62 6.65 5.81 -24.64
CA LEU A 62 7.60 6.60 -25.42
C LEU A 62 8.59 7.29 -24.48
N LEU A 63 9.88 7.34 -24.89
CA LEU A 63 10.92 8.01 -24.10
C LEU A 63 10.65 9.51 -24.03
N ALA A 64 10.81 10.08 -22.83
CA ALA A 64 10.80 11.53 -22.66
C ALA A 64 11.94 12.14 -23.49
N GLY A 65 11.61 13.01 -24.45
CA GLY A 65 12.58 13.68 -25.32
C GLY A 65 12.80 13.06 -26.70
N SER A 66 12.03 12.05 -27.12
CA SER A 66 11.92 11.74 -28.56
C SER A 66 11.09 12.83 -29.24
N ASP A 67 11.54 13.36 -30.39
CA ASP A 67 10.86 14.39 -31.22
C ASP A 67 9.46 13.99 -31.74
N ALA A 68 8.89 12.88 -31.25
CA ALA A 68 7.51 12.52 -31.45
C ALA A 68 6.63 13.43 -30.60
N GLU A 69 5.91 14.32 -31.28
CA GLU A 69 4.93 15.27 -30.74
C GLU A 69 4.28 14.76 -29.43
N ASP A 70 4.34 15.60 -28.39
CA ASP A 70 3.77 15.39 -27.04
C ASP A 70 2.30 14.89 -27.07
N LEU A 71 1.60 15.10 -28.18
CA LEU A 71 0.24 14.65 -28.48
C LEU A 71 0.07 13.13 -28.65
N SER A 72 1.18 12.37 -28.76
CA SER A 72 1.16 10.90 -28.91
C SER A 72 1.72 10.16 -27.69
N ALA A 73 2.01 10.87 -26.59
CA ALA A 73 2.53 10.27 -25.37
C ALA A 73 1.50 9.28 -24.78
N GLU A 74 1.87 8.01 -24.70
CA GLU A 74 1.02 6.96 -24.14
C GLU A 74 1.90 6.07 -23.24
N VAL A 75 1.40 5.78 -22.04
CA VAL A 75 1.98 4.76 -21.15
C VAL A 75 1.01 3.61 -21.04
N THR A 76 1.45 2.44 -21.49
CA THR A 76 0.68 1.20 -21.37
C THR A 76 1.30 0.29 -20.33
N ILE A 77 0.44 -0.19 -19.44
CA ILE A 77 0.77 -1.08 -18.33
C ILE A 77 0.33 -2.49 -18.68
N HIS A 78 1.19 -3.43 -18.34
CA HIS A 78 0.97 -4.85 -18.53
C HIS A 78 1.21 -5.58 -17.21
N LEU A 79 0.24 -6.37 -16.79
CA LEU A 79 0.40 -7.34 -15.73
C LEU A 79 0.64 -8.70 -16.35
N ILE A 80 1.81 -9.27 -16.10
CA ILE A 80 2.30 -10.48 -16.76
C ILE A 80 2.57 -11.54 -15.70
N ASP A 81 2.12 -12.76 -15.93
CA ASP A 81 2.57 -13.92 -15.15
C ASP A 81 3.94 -14.38 -15.68
N LEU A 82 4.96 -14.37 -14.82
CA LEU A 82 6.35 -14.70 -15.18
C LEU A 82 6.56 -16.17 -15.59
N VAL A 83 5.70 -17.09 -15.13
CA VAL A 83 5.84 -18.53 -15.43
C VAL A 83 5.30 -18.83 -16.82
N THR A 84 4.12 -18.30 -17.14
CA THR A 84 3.43 -18.61 -18.40
C THR A 84 3.62 -17.56 -19.49
N GLY A 85 4.06 -16.34 -19.13
CA GLY A 85 4.11 -15.18 -20.02
C GLY A 85 2.73 -14.60 -20.35
N ARG A 86 1.66 -15.08 -19.71
CA ARG A 86 0.30 -14.63 -19.97
C ARG A 86 0.11 -13.20 -19.45
N ILE A 87 -0.47 -12.34 -20.29
CA ILE A 87 -0.93 -11.01 -19.88
C ILE A 87 -2.27 -11.17 -19.16
N LEU A 88 -2.29 -10.85 -17.87
CA LEU A 88 -3.48 -10.90 -17.02
C LEU A 88 -4.35 -9.67 -17.20
N HIS A 89 -3.73 -8.49 -17.28
CA HIS A 89 -4.42 -7.22 -17.43
C HIS A 89 -3.56 -6.22 -18.23
N ARG A 90 -4.22 -5.35 -18.98
CA ARG A 90 -3.60 -4.27 -19.73
C ARG A 90 -4.40 -2.99 -19.52
N GLN A 91 -3.72 -1.91 -19.17
CA GLN A 91 -4.31 -0.58 -19.01
C GLN A 91 -3.47 0.45 -19.76
N SER A 92 -4.09 1.31 -20.55
CA SER A 92 -3.40 2.36 -21.29
C SER A 92 -3.81 3.75 -20.82
N HIS A 93 -2.83 4.64 -20.73
CA HIS A 93 -3.01 6.04 -20.36
C HIS A 93 -2.55 6.93 -21.51
N ALA A 94 -3.50 7.54 -22.22
CA ALA A 94 -3.22 8.57 -23.21
C ALA A 94 -2.75 9.86 -22.52
N GLY A 95 -1.85 10.60 -23.16
CA GLY A 95 -1.24 11.80 -22.58
C GLY A 95 -0.25 11.52 -21.44
N ALA A 96 0.13 10.26 -21.20
CA ALA A 96 1.04 9.90 -20.11
C ALA A 96 2.50 9.82 -20.57
N GLN A 97 3.41 10.30 -19.72
CA GLN A 97 4.85 10.29 -19.93
C GLN A 97 5.59 9.77 -18.68
N GLY A 98 6.74 9.13 -18.92
CA GLY A 98 7.66 8.71 -17.87
C GLY A 98 8.45 9.87 -17.22
N PRO A 99 9.23 9.61 -16.16
CA PRO A 99 9.52 8.30 -15.58
C PRO A 99 8.32 7.70 -14.85
N VAL A 100 8.16 6.37 -14.96
CA VAL A 100 7.13 5.63 -14.24
C VAL A 100 7.79 5.00 -13.01
N THR A 101 7.15 5.14 -11.85
CA THR A 101 7.58 4.48 -10.61
C THR A 101 6.44 3.59 -10.15
N ALA A 102 6.72 2.33 -9.81
CA ALA A 102 5.69 1.38 -9.42
C ALA A 102 6.13 0.55 -8.22
N VAL A 103 5.14 0.12 -7.44
CA VAL A 103 5.31 -0.77 -6.31
C VAL A 103 4.15 -1.76 -6.25
N LEU A 104 4.48 -3.02 -5.97
CA LEU A 104 3.53 -4.13 -5.86
C LEU A 104 3.63 -4.67 -4.44
N THR A 105 2.50 -4.78 -3.76
CA THR A 105 2.37 -5.31 -2.39
C THR A 105 1.08 -6.10 -2.29
N GLU A 106 1.16 -7.34 -1.82
CA GLU A 106 0.04 -8.29 -1.79
C GLU A 106 -0.69 -8.38 -3.15
N ASN A 107 -1.92 -7.84 -3.23
CA ASN A 107 -2.77 -7.76 -4.40
C ASN A 107 -2.95 -6.34 -4.93
N THR A 108 -2.18 -5.38 -4.42
CA THR A 108 -2.28 -3.95 -4.75
C THR A 108 -1.04 -3.51 -5.50
N ILE A 109 -1.25 -2.82 -6.61
CA ILE A 109 -0.22 -2.17 -7.41
C ILE A 109 -0.48 -0.67 -7.35
N LEU A 110 0.53 0.08 -6.97
CA LEU A 110 0.51 1.53 -7.04
C LEU A 110 1.61 1.97 -7.99
N TYR A 111 1.24 2.77 -8.99
CA TYR A 111 2.19 3.32 -9.94
C TYR A 111 1.94 4.80 -10.19
N PHE A 112 2.99 5.48 -10.61
CA PHE A 112 3.01 6.91 -10.80
C PHE A 112 3.54 7.25 -12.17
N TYR A 113 2.92 8.20 -12.83
CA TYR A 113 3.37 8.73 -14.11
C TYR A 113 3.11 10.24 -14.16
N ARG A 114 3.63 10.91 -15.18
CA ARG A 114 3.35 12.32 -15.45
C ARG A 114 2.29 12.42 -16.53
N ASP A 115 1.22 13.14 -16.25
CA ASP A 115 0.25 13.51 -17.26
C ASP A 115 0.73 14.79 -17.97
N VAL A 116 0.84 14.73 -19.29
CA VAL A 116 1.33 15.81 -20.15
C VAL A 116 0.27 16.89 -20.32
N GLU A 117 -1.01 16.49 -20.43
CA GLU A 117 -2.11 17.43 -20.66
C GLU A 117 -2.31 18.37 -19.45
N SER A 118 -2.37 17.80 -18.24
CA SER A 118 -2.51 18.59 -17.01
C SER A 118 -1.17 19.10 -16.46
N GLY A 119 -0.05 18.53 -16.91
CA GLY A 119 1.29 18.79 -16.38
C GLY A 119 1.51 18.28 -14.95
N ARG A 120 0.60 17.46 -14.41
CA ARG A 120 0.62 16.97 -13.03
C ARG A 120 1.10 15.52 -12.94
N HIS A 121 1.60 15.14 -11.77
CA HIS A 121 1.85 13.74 -11.48
C HIS A 121 0.56 13.03 -11.05
N VAL A 122 0.37 11.84 -11.59
CA VAL A 122 -0.79 10.99 -11.32
C VAL A 122 -0.30 9.73 -10.63
N ALA A 123 -0.92 9.40 -9.50
CA ALA A 123 -0.83 8.12 -8.82
C ALA A 123 -2.04 7.29 -9.23
N CYS A 124 -1.84 6.09 -9.75
CA CYS A 124 -2.93 5.18 -10.06
C CYS A 124 -2.76 3.90 -9.24
N SER A 125 -3.83 3.54 -8.55
CA SER A 125 -3.90 2.37 -7.71
C SER A 125 -4.77 1.31 -8.35
N MET A 126 -4.31 0.07 -8.27
CA MET A 126 -4.93 -1.10 -8.85
C MET A 126 -4.98 -2.20 -7.81
N GLU A 127 -6.17 -2.68 -7.45
CA GLU A 127 -6.36 -3.84 -6.59
C GLU A 127 -6.90 -5.02 -7.42
N LEU A 128 -6.29 -6.19 -7.26
CA LEU A 128 -6.65 -7.41 -7.97
C LEU A 128 -7.43 -8.37 -7.08
N TYR A 129 -8.53 -8.92 -7.61
CA TYR A 129 -9.40 -9.88 -6.93
C TYR A 129 -9.67 -11.10 -7.80
N ASP A 130 -9.94 -12.24 -7.16
CA ASP A 130 -10.35 -13.46 -7.85
C ASP A 130 -11.82 -13.35 -8.28
N ALA A 131 -12.07 -13.51 -9.58
CA ALA A 131 -13.38 -13.42 -10.20
C ALA A 131 -13.97 -14.80 -10.58
N THR A 132 -13.52 -15.87 -9.92
CA THR A 132 -14.05 -17.22 -10.14
C THR A 132 -15.55 -17.27 -9.81
N PRO A 133 -16.42 -17.58 -10.78
CA PRO A 133 -17.86 -17.59 -10.57
C PRO A 133 -18.27 -18.72 -9.61
N GLY A 134 -19.18 -18.42 -8.68
CA GLY A 134 -19.70 -19.40 -7.71
C GLY A 134 -18.75 -19.74 -6.56
N ARG A 135 -17.61 -19.04 -6.44
CA ARG A 135 -16.71 -19.16 -5.30
C ARG A 135 -17.29 -18.39 -4.10
N GLU A 136 -18.21 -19.01 -3.39
CA GLU A 136 -18.76 -18.45 -2.15
C GLU A 136 -17.76 -18.61 -0.98
N PHE A 137 -17.71 -17.61 -0.10
CA PHE A 137 -16.89 -17.67 1.10
C PHE A 137 -17.61 -18.46 2.19
N SER A 138 -16.98 -19.52 2.66
CA SER A 138 -17.41 -20.25 3.86
C SER A 138 -16.54 -19.80 5.03
N VAL A 139 -17.16 -19.12 6.00
CA VAL A 139 -16.51 -18.71 7.27
C VAL A 139 -15.95 -19.93 7.99
N LEU A 140 -16.68 -21.06 7.93
CA LEU A 140 -16.27 -22.32 8.54
C LEU A 140 -15.01 -22.88 7.86
N ASP A 141 -14.92 -22.83 6.53
CA ASP A 141 -13.71 -23.28 5.83
C ASP A 141 -12.52 -22.37 6.15
N TYR A 142 -12.71 -21.05 6.23
CA TYR A 142 -11.62 -20.14 6.57
C TYR A 142 -11.12 -20.31 8.01
N LEU A 143 -12.03 -20.50 8.97
CA LEU A 143 -11.69 -20.64 10.40
C LEU A 143 -11.15 -22.03 10.76
N PHE A 144 -11.77 -23.09 10.23
CA PHE A 144 -11.42 -24.47 10.60
C PHE A 144 -10.45 -25.12 9.61
N ASN A 145 -10.21 -24.49 8.46
CA ASN A 145 -9.29 -24.99 7.46
C ASN A 145 -8.53 -23.81 6.79
N PRO A 146 -7.61 -23.15 7.51
CA PRO A 146 -6.84 -22.01 6.97
C PRO A 146 -6.00 -22.38 5.74
N ASN A 147 -5.73 -23.67 5.53
CA ASN A 147 -5.09 -24.24 4.34
C ASN A 147 -6.08 -24.67 3.24
N SER A 148 -7.39 -24.45 3.42
CA SER A 148 -8.47 -24.70 2.43
C SER A 148 -8.53 -23.64 1.33
N THR A 149 -7.46 -22.88 1.14
CA THR A 149 -7.31 -22.13 -0.09
C THR A 149 -6.85 -23.13 -1.15
N GLN A 150 -7.62 -23.27 -2.23
CA GLN A 150 -7.20 -24.15 -3.32
C GLN A 150 -5.81 -23.74 -3.82
N PRO A 151 -4.93 -24.71 -4.13
CA PRO A 151 -3.59 -24.42 -4.61
C PRO A 151 -3.68 -23.55 -5.87
N VAL A 152 -3.13 -22.33 -5.80
CA VAL A 152 -3.06 -21.42 -6.94
C VAL A 152 -1.87 -21.83 -7.80
N SER A 153 -2.11 -22.10 -9.08
CA SER A 153 -1.08 -22.43 -10.06
C SER A 153 -1.12 -21.45 -11.22
N SER A 154 0.03 -20.93 -11.61
CA SER A 154 0.17 -20.09 -12.82
C SER A 154 -0.32 -20.78 -14.09
N PHE A 155 -0.30 -22.12 -14.16
CA PHE A 155 -0.78 -22.89 -15.31
C PHE A 155 -2.31 -23.03 -15.36
N ASN A 156 -3.00 -22.79 -14.24
CA ASN A 156 -4.46 -22.76 -14.17
C ASN A 156 -4.91 -21.49 -13.44
N PRO A 157 -4.74 -20.31 -14.06
CA PRO A 157 -4.99 -19.05 -13.37
C PRO A 157 -6.50 -18.81 -13.24
N SER A 158 -6.92 -18.41 -12.05
CA SER A 158 -8.28 -17.90 -11.84
C SER A 158 -8.52 -16.62 -12.66
N PRO A 159 -9.77 -16.36 -13.10
CA PRO A 159 -10.14 -15.07 -13.67
C PRO A 159 -9.83 -13.92 -12.70
N VAL A 160 -9.36 -12.79 -13.23
CA VAL A 160 -8.97 -11.62 -12.43
C VAL A 160 -9.97 -10.49 -12.62
N GLU A 161 -10.49 -9.96 -11.52
CA GLU A 161 -11.17 -8.67 -11.46
C GLU A 161 -10.15 -7.61 -11.01
N VAL A 162 -10.13 -6.48 -11.72
CA VAL A 162 -9.18 -5.39 -11.44
C VAL A 162 -9.96 -4.12 -11.12
N LEU A 163 -9.78 -3.59 -9.92
CA LEU A 163 -10.34 -2.30 -9.51
C LEU A 163 -9.26 -1.23 -9.63
N THR A 164 -9.55 -0.15 -10.34
CA THR A 164 -8.58 0.92 -10.62
C THR A 164 -9.12 2.29 -10.25
N GLN A 165 -8.28 3.13 -9.66
CA GLN A 165 -8.59 4.54 -9.43
C GLN A 165 -7.34 5.39 -9.53
N SER A 166 -7.47 6.56 -10.15
CA SER A 166 -6.38 7.52 -10.34
C SER A 166 -6.56 8.74 -9.42
N PHE A 167 -5.44 9.30 -8.99
CA PHE A 167 -5.34 10.45 -8.10
C PHE A 167 -4.21 11.36 -8.56
N PHE A 168 -4.36 12.67 -8.44
CA PHE A 168 -3.28 13.62 -8.59
C PHE A 168 -2.41 13.64 -7.32
N THR A 169 -1.10 13.63 -7.50
CA THR A 169 -0.13 13.74 -6.41
C THR A 169 0.73 14.97 -6.57
N ARG A 170 1.08 15.60 -5.43
CA ARG A 170 2.10 16.67 -5.38
C ARG A 170 3.51 16.10 -5.19
N VAL A 171 3.61 14.87 -4.69
CA VAL A 171 4.87 14.16 -4.50
C VAL A 171 5.29 13.58 -5.84
N VAL A 172 6.52 13.86 -6.25
CA VAL A 172 7.16 13.26 -7.42
C VAL A 172 8.01 12.08 -6.95
N PRO A 173 7.59 10.83 -7.18
CA PRO A 173 8.29 9.68 -6.64
C PRO A 173 9.42 9.23 -7.58
N LEU A 174 10.64 9.26 -7.08
CA LEU A 174 11.82 8.71 -7.76
C LEU A 174 11.94 7.19 -7.57
N ALA A 175 11.54 6.71 -6.40
CA ALA A 175 11.47 5.30 -6.04
C ALA A 175 10.34 5.09 -5.02
N ALA A 176 9.90 3.85 -4.87
CA ALA A 176 8.86 3.48 -3.92
C ALA A 176 9.21 2.17 -3.21
N ALA A 177 8.86 2.08 -1.93
CA ALA A 177 8.95 0.87 -1.12
C ALA A 177 7.68 0.75 -0.27
N VAL A 178 7.46 -0.40 0.38
CA VAL A 178 6.31 -0.62 1.25
C VAL A 178 6.80 -1.04 2.63
N THR A 179 6.10 -0.59 3.66
CA THR A 179 6.38 -1.03 5.03
C THR A 179 6.05 -2.51 5.22
N ARG A 180 6.92 -3.25 5.90
CA ARG A 180 6.74 -4.67 6.19
C ARG A 180 6.89 -4.95 7.70
N THR A 181 6.03 -5.82 8.21
CA THR A 181 6.02 -6.32 9.60
C THR A 181 6.06 -7.84 9.58
N GLU A 182 6.25 -8.49 10.73
CA GLU A 182 6.54 -9.93 10.82
C GLU A 182 5.37 -10.80 10.31
N GLN A 183 4.15 -10.41 10.66
CA GLN A 183 2.92 -11.14 10.31
C GLN A 183 2.11 -10.44 9.21
N GLY A 184 2.43 -9.17 8.88
CA GLY A 184 1.68 -8.40 7.88
C GLY A 184 0.25 -8.08 8.30
N ILE A 185 0.00 -7.97 9.62
CA ILE A 185 -1.27 -7.57 10.21
C ILE A 185 -1.41 -6.04 10.17
N THR A 186 -0.33 -5.33 10.47
CA THR A 186 -0.29 -3.87 10.52
C THR A 186 -0.62 -3.26 9.16
N SER A 187 -1.38 -2.16 9.15
CA SER A 187 -1.73 -1.45 7.92
C SER A 187 -0.48 -0.93 7.21
N LYS A 188 -0.30 -1.30 5.95
CA LYS A 188 0.87 -0.92 5.16
C LYS A 188 0.85 0.57 4.77
N GLN A 189 2.02 1.18 4.79
CA GLN A 189 2.29 2.49 4.21
C GLN A 189 3.22 2.32 3.00
N VAL A 190 3.01 3.15 1.97
CA VAL A 190 3.90 3.26 0.83
C VAL A 190 4.90 4.37 1.11
N LEU A 191 6.18 4.01 1.11
CA LEU A 191 7.30 4.93 1.27
C LEU A 191 7.70 5.45 -0.11
N LEU A 192 7.50 6.75 -0.35
CA LEU A 192 7.85 7.41 -1.60
C LEU A 192 9.12 8.23 -1.40
N VAL A 193 10.14 7.93 -2.21
CA VAL A 193 11.34 8.76 -2.31
C VAL A 193 10.99 9.98 -3.15
N THR A 194 11.01 11.15 -2.54
CA THR A 194 10.64 12.41 -3.21
C THR A 194 11.82 12.96 -4.01
N ASN A 195 11.54 13.85 -4.96
CA ASN A 195 12.55 14.65 -5.65
C ASN A 195 13.32 15.64 -4.75
N THR A 196 12.92 15.78 -3.48
CA THR A 196 13.58 16.62 -2.47
C THR A 196 14.47 15.80 -1.54
N ASP A 197 14.82 14.57 -1.93
CA ASP A 197 15.69 13.67 -1.17
C ASP A 197 15.15 13.38 0.25
N GLN A 198 13.83 13.19 0.34
CA GLN A 198 13.14 12.79 1.58
C GLN A 198 12.26 11.58 1.32
N VAL A 199 11.89 10.88 2.40
CA VAL A 199 10.99 9.72 2.30
C VAL A 199 9.64 10.08 2.89
N TYR A 200 8.61 10.10 2.04
CA TYR A 200 7.24 10.35 2.42
C TYR A 200 6.51 9.02 2.69
N ALA A 201 5.97 8.85 3.90
CA ALA A 201 5.20 7.65 4.27
C ALA A 201 3.70 7.91 4.08
N MET A 202 3.15 7.38 2.98
CA MET A 202 1.74 7.51 2.64
C MET A 202 0.95 6.30 3.12
N ASP A 203 -0.14 6.52 3.85
CA ASP A 203 -1.07 5.44 4.20
C ASP A 203 -1.77 4.90 2.95
N ARG A 204 -1.79 3.56 2.81
CA ARG A 204 -2.47 2.84 1.73
C ARG A 204 -3.95 3.24 1.61
N ARG A 205 -4.61 3.61 2.71
CA ARG A 205 -6.01 4.06 2.73
C ARG A 205 -6.30 5.24 1.81
N PHE A 206 -5.33 6.13 1.61
CA PHE A 206 -5.48 7.27 0.69
C PHE A 206 -5.41 6.86 -0.77
N VAL A 207 -4.86 5.68 -1.08
CA VAL A 207 -4.75 5.16 -2.45
C VAL A 207 -5.59 3.90 -2.64
N ASP A 208 -6.62 3.66 -1.83
CA ASP A 208 -7.56 2.55 -2.08
C ASP A 208 -8.44 2.90 -3.30
N PRO A 209 -8.54 2.04 -4.33
CA PRO A 209 -9.32 2.31 -5.54
C PRO A 209 -10.84 2.22 -5.33
N ARG A 210 -11.28 1.80 -4.14
CA ARG A 210 -12.70 1.70 -3.77
C ARG A 210 -13.18 2.94 -3.02
N ARG A 211 -12.37 4.00 -2.94
CA ARG A 211 -12.76 5.26 -2.29
C ARG A 211 -14.01 5.81 -2.97
N PRO A 212 -15.13 5.97 -2.25
CA PRO A 212 -16.39 6.34 -2.84
C PRO A 212 -16.36 7.81 -3.31
N LYS A 213 -16.91 8.08 -4.50
CA LYS A 213 -16.98 9.44 -5.08
C LYS A 213 -17.97 10.37 -4.38
N LYS A 214 -18.73 9.88 -3.40
CA LYS A 214 -19.65 10.66 -2.58
C LYS A 214 -18.93 11.21 -1.36
N GLN A 215 -19.26 12.45 -0.97
CA GLN A 215 -18.64 13.10 0.17
C GLN A 215 -19.15 12.56 1.52
N LYS A 216 -20.42 12.16 1.59
CA LYS A 216 -21.01 11.55 2.78
C LYS A 216 -20.91 10.04 2.67
N LEU A 217 -20.18 9.43 3.60
CA LEU A 217 -20.04 7.99 3.72
C LEU A 217 -21.27 7.38 4.38
N THR A 218 -21.58 6.13 4.02
CA THR A 218 -22.51 5.30 4.80
C THR A 218 -21.80 4.77 6.05
N GLN A 219 -22.57 4.34 7.06
CA GLN A 219 -22.01 3.77 8.28
C GLN A 219 -21.12 2.55 7.98
N GLU A 220 -21.55 1.69 7.06
CA GLU A 220 -20.80 0.52 6.59
C GLU A 220 -19.43 0.88 5.98
N GLU A 221 -19.36 1.94 5.16
CA GLU A 221 -18.09 2.41 4.58
C GLU A 221 -17.16 3.02 5.63
N MET A 222 -17.73 3.66 6.65
CA MET A 222 -16.96 4.19 7.79
C MET A 222 -16.41 3.07 8.66
N GLU A 223 -17.17 1.99 8.86
CA GLU A 223 -16.72 0.79 9.58
C GLU A 223 -15.56 0.08 8.85
N GLU A 224 -15.56 0.07 7.52
CA GLU A 224 -14.42 -0.42 6.72
C GLU A 224 -13.20 0.54 6.78
N GLY A 225 -13.40 1.78 7.22
CA GLY A 225 -12.35 2.80 7.27
C GLY A 225 -12.03 3.44 5.92
N LEU A 226 -12.99 3.44 4.98
CA LEU A 226 -12.85 4.11 3.69
C LEU A 226 -12.85 5.63 3.87
N VAL A 227 -12.09 6.31 3.00
CA VAL A 227 -12.02 7.78 2.96
C VAL A 227 -12.72 8.25 1.69
N PRO A 228 -13.56 9.31 1.72
CA PRO A 228 -14.20 9.84 0.52
C PRO A 228 -13.16 10.17 -0.55
N TYR A 229 -13.44 9.85 -1.81
CA TYR A 229 -12.53 10.14 -2.90
C TYR A 229 -12.27 11.64 -3.00
N GLN A 230 -11.00 11.98 -3.10
CA GLN A 230 -10.53 13.31 -3.45
C GLN A 230 -9.58 13.13 -4.63
N ASP A 231 -9.71 14.01 -5.61
CA ASP A 231 -8.89 14.00 -6.82
C ASP A 231 -7.41 14.20 -6.50
N THR A 232 -7.10 14.97 -5.46
CA THR A 232 -5.75 15.29 -5.02
C THR A 232 -5.41 14.57 -3.72
N LEU A 233 -4.26 13.89 -3.69
CA LEU A 233 -3.78 13.23 -2.49
C LEU A 233 -3.35 14.27 -1.43
N PRO A 234 -3.74 14.07 -0.16
CA PRO A 234 -3.32 14.96 0.91
C PRO A 234 -1.81 14.82 1.14
N LEU A 235 -1.13 15.95 1.29
CA LEU A 235 0.27 16.02 1.65
C LEU A 235 0.38 16.56 3.08
N SER A 236 0.83 15.72 3.99
CA SER A 236 1.09 16.11 5.38
C SER A 236 2.60 16.17 5.63
N PRO A 237 3.18 17.32 6.01
CA PRO A 237 4.59 17.40 6.38
C PRO A 237 5.00 16.48 7.55
N LEU A 238 4.04 16.08 8.39
CA LEU A 238 4.28 15.17 9.51
C LEU A 238 4.43 13.70 9.08
N SER A 239 4.09 13.38 7.83
CA SER A 239 4.16 12.03 7.29
C SER A 239 5.51 11.71 6.65
N PHE A 240 6.49 12.62 6.69
CA PHE A 240 7.86 12.30 6.25
C PHE A 240 8.58 11.41 7.27
N ALA A 241 9.00 10.23 6.84
CA ALA A 241 9.75 9.28 7.66
C ALA A 241 11.16 9.80 8.00
N THR A 242 11.73 10.65 7.13
CA THR A 242 13.00 11.34 7.37
C THR A 242 12.86 12.60 8.24
N LEU A 243 11.64 12.92 8.70
CA LEU A 243 11.34 14.10 9.52
C LEU A 243 11.89 15.39 8.88
N ASP A 244 12.80 16.08 9.57
CA ASP A 244 13.46 17.31 9.14
C ASP A 244 14.74 17.06 8.32
N LYS A 245 15.13 15.79 8.13
CA LYS A 245 16.37 15.42 7.43
C LYS A 245 16.12 15.20 5.95
N GLN A 246 17.07 15.69 5.16
CA GLN A 246 17.24 15.33 3.75
C GLN A 246 18.39 14.34 3.65
N VAL A 247 18.19 13.27 2.89
CA VAL A 247 19.17 12.19 2.70
C VAL A 247 19.61 12.26 1.25
N MET A 248 20.72 12.93 0.95
CA MET A 248 21.02 13.33 -0.43
C MET A 248 21.19 12.11 -1.35
N GLY A 249 20.62 12.21 -2.56
CA GLY A 249 20.76 11.20 -3.61
C GLY A 249 20.30 9.80 -3.20
N ILE A 250 19.07 9.69 -2.67
CA ILE A 250 18.49 8.41 -2.23
C ILE A 250 18.49 7.42 -3.39
N ARG A 251 19.13 6.26 -3.20
CA ARG A 251 19.16 5.18 -4.19
C ARG A 251 18.06 4.16 -3.94
N ALA A 252 17.84 3.81 -2.69
CA ALA A 252 16.76 2.90 -2.30
C ALA A 252 16.38 3.08 -0.83
N VAL A 253 15.21 2.52 -0.50
CA VAL A 253 14.67 2.43 0.85
C VAL A 253 14.46 0.95 1.13
N ASN A 254 15.18 0.43 2.11
CA ASN A 254 14.98 -0.94 2.58
C ASN A 254 14.12 -0.90 3.84
N VAL A 255 13.17 -1.83 3.92
CA VAL A 255 12.31 -1.98 5.10
C VAL A 255 12.41 -3.40 5.61
N GLU A 256 12.66 -3.54 6.90
CA GLU A 256 12.69 -4.82 7.58
C GLU A 256 11.72 -4.87 8.75
N ALA A 257 11.13 -6.03 8.97
CA ALA A 257 10.23 -6.25 10.09
C ALA A 257 11.00 -6.22 11.42
N THR A 258 10.39 -5.65 12.46
CA THR A 258 10.83 -5.90 13.83
C THR A 258 10.07 -7.07 14.43
N ARG A 259 10.46 -7.51 15.63
CA ARG A 259 9.71 -8.48 16.43
C ARG A 259 8.36 -7.95 16.95
N LEU A 260 8.20 -6.63 17.00
CA LEU A 260 6.93 -5.99 17.31
C LEU A 260 6.17 -5.81 16.01
N GLU A 261 4.97 -6.39 15.93
CA GLU A 261 4.13 -6.33 14.73
C GLU A 261 3.72 -4.88 14.41
N SER A 262 3.68 -4.00 15.40
CA SER A 262 3.34 -2.59 15.17
C SER A 262 4.47 -1.77 14.54
N THR A 263 5.71 -2.26 14.50
CA THR A 263 6.88 -1.49 14.08
C THR A 263 7.76 -2.17 13.02
N CYS A 264 8.37 -1.35 12.18
CA CYS A 264 9.33 -1.76 11.15
C CYS A 264 10.58 -0.86 11.18
N LEU A 265 11.70 -1.38 10.69
CA LEU A 265 12.95 -0.65 10.54
C LEU A 265 13.06 -0.14 9.11
N VAL A 266 13.27 1.15 8.94
CA VAL A 266 13.44 1.80 7.64
C VAL A 266 14.88 2.28 7.54
N PHE A 267 15.61 1.74 6.57
CA PHE A 267 16.97 2.15 6.24
C PHE A 267 17.00 2.78 4.86
N VAL A 268 17.33 4.06 4.82
CA VAL A 268 17.43 4.86 3.60
C VAL A 268 18.90 5.08 3.32
N TYR A 269 19.33 4.73 2.10
CA TYR A 269 20.72 4.90 1.72
C TYR A 269 20.86 5.56 0.34
N GLY A 270 21.84 6.44 0.24
CA GLY A 270 22.18 7.21 -0.95
C GLY A 270 23.62 7.68 -0.90
N VAL A 271 23.82 8.99 -0.96
CA VAL A 271 25.08 9.62 -0.55
C VAL A 271 25.17 9.61 0.98
N ASP A 272 24.04 9.94 1.63
CA ASP A 272 23.88 9.88 3.08
C ASP A 272 23.18 8.59 3.51
N LEU A 273 23.32 8.26 4.79
CA LEU A 273 22.65 7.13 5.43
C LEU A 273 21.69 7.64 6.49
N TYR A 274 20.47 7.11 6.49
CA TYR A 274 19.46 7.43 7.50
C TYR A 274 18.73 6.18 7.95
N PHE A 275 18.50 6.08 9.24
CA PHE A 275 17.85 4.94 9.88
C PHE A 275 16.77 5.45 10.83
N THR A 276 15.58 4.89 10.71
CA THR A 276 14.47 5.17 11.64
C THR A 276 13.62 3.94 11.87
N ARG A 277 12.90 3.93 12.99
CA ARG A 277 11.82 2.97 13.23
C ARG A 277 10.50 3.64 12.89
N LEU A 278 9.66 2.97 12.11
CA LEU A 278 8.36 3.46 11.72
C LEU A 278 7.26 2.56 12.28
N ALA A 279 6.17 3.15 12.77
CA ALA A 279 5.00 2.44 13.30
C ALA A 279 3.74 2.80 12.48
N PRO A 280 3.43 2.06 11.40
CA PRO A 280 2.39 2.48 10.44
C PRO A 280 0.99 2.64 11.05
N ALA A 281 0.64 1.78 12.01
CA ALA A 281 -0.65 1.80 12.72
C ALA A 281 -0.54 2.28 14.17
N LYS A 282 0.52 3.01 14.51
CA LYS A 282 0.96 3.29 15.90
C LYS A 282 1.32 2.02 16.69
N GLY A 283 2.00 2.19 17.82
CA GLY A 283 2.45 1.09 18.67
C GLY A 283 1.31 0.44 19.46
N PHE A 284 0.58 -0.51 18.87
CA PHE A 284 -0.53 -1.21 19.55
C PHE A 284 -0.10 -2.42 20.39
N ASP A 285 1.14 -2.88 20.24
CA ASP A 285 1.74 -4.00 20.98
C ASP A 285 2.78 -3.53 22.04
N SER A 286 2.88 -2.21 22.23
CA SER A 286 3.68 -1.58 23.26
C SER A 286 2.81 -0.62 24.08
N LEU A 287 3.15 -0.43 25.35
CA LEU A 287 2.62 0.69 26.11
C LEU A 287 3.17 2.00 25.54
N GLU A 288 2.36 3.05 25.60
CA GLU A 288 2.79 4.40 25.23
C GLU A 288 3.82 4.92 26.25
N ASP A 289 4.79 5.69 25.77
CA ASP A 289 5.87 6.23 26.62
C ASP A 289 5.33 7.23 27.67
N ASP A 290 4.18 7.86 27.41
CA ASP A 290 3.50 8.82 28.29
C ASP A 290 2.43 8.18 29.20
N PHE A 291 2.40 6.84 29.30
CA PHE A 291 1.47 6.13 30.16
C PHE A 291 1.62 6.53 31.64
N ASN A 292 0.54 6.98 32.27
CA ASN A 292 0.56 7.48 33.65
C ASN A 292 0.52 6.34 34.69
N TYR A 293 1.68 5.73 34.93
CA TYR A 293 1.85 4.69 35.95
C TYR A 293 1.47 5.14 37.37
N ALA A 294 1.69 6.42 37.69
CA ALA A 294 1.38 6.96 39.01
C ALA A 294 -0.14 6.98 39.28
N LEU A 295 -0.94 7.39 38.30
CA LEU A 295 -2.39 7.36 38.39
C LEU A 295 -2.92 5.92 38.54
N LEU A 296 -2.36 4.97 37.78
CA LEU A 296 -2.74 3.56 37.87
C LEU A 296 -2.48 3.00 39.27
N LEU A 297 -1.30 3.26 39.84
CA LEU A 297 -0.97 2.86 41.21
C LEU A 297 -1.87 3.52 42.25
N ALA A 298 -2.13 4.82 42.11
CA ALA A 298 -3.01 5.56 43.02
C ALA A 298 -4.44 5.01 43.00
N ALA A 299 -4.97 4.71 41.81
CA ALA A 299 -6.30 4.10 41.65
C ALA A 299 -6.36 2.70 42.28
N LEU A 300 -5.34 1.87 42.08
CA LEU A 300 -5.26 0.54 42.66
C LEU A 300 -5.24 0.59 44.20
N LEU A 301 -4.39 1.46 44.77
CA LEU A 301 -4.32 1.68 46.22
C LEU A 301 -5.64 2.23 46.78
N GLY A 302 -6.28 3.15 46.07
CA GLY A 302 -7.60 3.67 46.41
C GLY A 302 -8.67 2.58 46.43
N LEU A 303 -8.67 1.68 45.45
CA LEU A 303 -9.61 0.55 45.37
C LEU A 303 -9.40 -0.43 46.52
N VAL A 304 -8.15 -0.78 46.82
CA VAL A 304 -7.80 -1.67 47.94
C VAL A 304 -8.21 -1.04 49.28
N GLY A 305 -7.84 0.23 49.50
CA GLY A 305 -8.21 0.96 50.71
C GLY A 305 -9.73 1.07 50.88
N GLY A 306 -10.45 1.41 49.80
CA GLY A 306 -11.91 1.48 49.78
C GLY A 306 -12.57 0.14 50.09
N SER A 307 -12.06 -0.95 49.52
CA SER A 307 -12.56 -2.31 49.78
C SER A 307 -12.39 -2.73 51.23
N LEU A 308 -11.23 -2.43 51.84
CA LEU A 308 -10.99 -2.73 53.26
C LEU A 308 -11.92 -1.95 54.19
N ILE A 309 -12.12 -0.65 53.91
CA ILE A 309 -13.02 0.22 54.68
C ILE A 309 -14.46 -0.28 54.56
N MET A 310 -14.95 -0.51 53.33
CA MET A 310 -16.30 -1.03 53.11
C MET A 310 -16.48 -2.41 53.76
N GLY A 311 -15.51 -3.30 53.64
CA GLY A 311 -15.55 -4.64 54.25
C GLY A 311 -15.65 -4.56 55.78
N TYR A 312 -14.91 -3.65 56.40
CA TYR A 312 -15.01 -3.40 57.83
C TYR A 312 -16.39 -2.84 58.22
N MET A 313 -16.89 -1.84 57.48
CA MET A 313 -18.21 -1.24 57.71
C MET A 313 -19.34 -2.27 57.55
N ALA A 314 -19.25 -3.13 56.53
CA ALA A 314 -20.23 -4.19 56.28
C ALA A 314 -20.26 -5.23 57.42
N LYS A 315 -19.09 -5.70 57.89
CA LYS A 315 -19.00 -6.60 59.04
C LYS A 315 -19.60 -5.98 60.30
N LYS A 316 -19.28 -4.71 60.55
CA LYS A 316 -19.81 -3.96 61.70
C LYS A 316 -21.34 -3.80 61.63
N ASN A 317 -21.87 -3.48 60.45
CA ASN A 317 -23.32 -3.33 60.25
C ASN A 317 -24.05 -4.67 60.38
N SER A 318 -23.52 -5.74 59.77
CA SER A 318 -24.09 -7.09 59.91
C SER A 318 -24.10 -7.56 61.36
N LEU A 319 -23.03 -7.29 62.12
CA LEU A 319 -22.98 -7.61 63.55
C LEU A 319 -24.08 -6.86 64.32
N LYS A 320 -24.24 -5.55 64.09
CA LYS A 320 -25.29 -4.74 64.73
C LYS A 320 -26.70 -5.25 64.41
N GLU A 321 -26.94 -5.69 63.18
CA GLU A 321 -28.25 -6.21 62.76
C GLU A 321 -28.57 -7.56 63.41
N LYS A 322 -27.59 -8.46 63.53
CA LYS A 322 -27.73 -9.76 64.22
C LYS A 322 -27.89 -9.65 65.74
N TRP A 323 -27.49 -8.53 66.32
CA TRP A 323 -27.55 -8.26 67.76
C TRP A 323 -28.80 -7.45 68.16
N LYS A 324 -29.69 -7.17 67.21
CA LYS A 324 -31.08 -6.78 67.48
C LYS A 324 -31.94 -8.02 67.66
#